data_AF-A0A7Y3EM42-F1
#
_entry.id   AF-A0A7Y3EM42-F1
#
_cell.length_a   1.000
_cell.length_b   1.000
_cell.length_c   1.000
_cell.angle_alpha   90.00
_cell.angle_beta   90.00
_cell.angle_gamma   90.00
#
_symmetry.space_group_name_H-M   'P 1'
#
loop_
_entity.id
_entity.type
_entity.pdbx_description
1 polymer ?
#
loop_
_entity_poly.entity_id
_entity_poly.type
_entity_poly.pdbx_seq_one_letter_code
_entity_poly.pdbx_strand_id
1 'polypeptide(L)'
;MINIFKETAAKELVEHYSNIPEELALRIYTSRLIGKNPGLVLHGGGNTSVKLSQKNILKENHQILYIKGSGVDLASIEPKGFSGLDLVFLRKLRNLNSLSDEEMENQLEIRKVVSRSPNPSVEALLHAFLPHKYIDHTHADCVLILTNQKDGISLTKKALGSKVAVVPYTMSGLPLAKEVLAQYEKDRGIEAIVIINHGIFTFGEDARTSYERMIEYVNKAELFIKKELQGKTLIPRISDIASFQIAEDAIARAAQTIRGACAHPIPDGSRRRLYAETRNETDLIKISLSSEAKAICASGVLTPDHAIRTKNQMVYIDSVSDKDKDLKNIVEQRVKSFKQSY
;
A
#
# COMPACT_ATOMS: atom_id res chain seq x y z
N MET A 1 -11.03 -12.68 2.71
CA MET A 1 -9.83 -13.15 3.45
C MET A 1 -10.16 -13.89 4.75
N ILE A 2 -9.24 -14.72 5.22
CA ILE A 2 -9.38 -15.52 6.46
C ILE A 2 -8.64 -14.82 7.61
N ASN A 3 -9.27 -14.72 8.78
CA ASN A 3 -8.59 -14.34 10.02
C ASN A 3 -7.65 -15.48 10.44
N ILE A 4 -6.35 -15.19 10.50
CA ILE A 4 -5.30 -16.17 10.83
C ILE A 4 -4.66 -15.92 12.21
N PHE A 5 -5.28 -15.10 13.05
CA PHE A 5 -4.83 -14.87 14.42
C PHE A 5 -4.93 -16.16 15.24
N LYS A 6 -3.84 -16.53 15.91
CA LYS A 6 -3.74 -17.69 16.80
C LYS A 6 -3.15 -17.26 18.13
N GLU A 7 -3.92 -17.44 19.20
CA GLU A 7 -3.50 -17.10 20.57
C GLU A 7 -2.19 -17.79 20.98
N THR A 8 -2.00 -19.06 20.59
CA THR A 8 -0.77 -19.80 20.90
C THR A 8 0.45 -19.18 20.25
N ALA A 9 0.37 -18.83 18.97
CA ALA A 9 1.46 -18.19 18.24
C ALA A 9 1.76 -16.77 18.75
N ALA A 10 0.74 -16.05 19.22
CA ALA A 10 0.93 -14.75 19.86
C ALA A 10 1.73 -14.89 21.17
N LYS A 11 1.37 -15.85 22.02
CA LYS A 11 2.09 -16.14 23.29
C LYS A 11 3.53 -16.60 23.05
N GLU A 12 3.75 -17.52 22.11
CA GLU A 12 5.09 -17.97 21.71
C GLU A 12 5.97 -16.80 21.27
N LEU A 13 5.41 -15.83 20.54
CA LEU A 13 6.16 -14.65 20.11
C LEU A 13 6.49 -13.69 21.26
N VAL A 14 5.58 -13.52 22.22
CA VAL A 14 5.82 -12.75 23.44
C VAL A 14 6.93 -13.38 24.27
N GLU A 15 6.92 -14.70 24.43
CA GLU A 15 7.99 -15.45 25.13
C GLU A 15 9.34 -15.32 24.41
N HIS A 16 9.34 -15.45 23.08
CA HIS A 16 10.53 -15.28 22.26
C HIS A 16 11.16 -13.88 22.39
N TYR A 17 10.32 -12.85 22.46
CA TYR A 17 10.73 -11.46 22.66
C TYR A 17 10.55 -10.98 24.11
N SER A 18 10.98 -11.80 25.08
CA SER A 18 10.90 -11.50 26.52
C SER A 18 11.71 -10.27 26.98
N ASN A 19 12.58 -9.74 26.13
CA ASN A 19 13.43 -8.58 26.41
C ASN A 19 12.83 -7.23 25.97
N ILE A 20 11.62 -7.22 25.42
CA ILE A 20 10.87 -6.00 25.05
C ILE A 20 9.50 -5.99 25.73
N PRO A 21 8.78 -4.86 25.73
CA PRO A 21 7.41 -4.83 26.22
C PRO A 21 6.51 -5.81 25.46
N GLU A 22 5.65 -6.53 26.18
CA GLU A 22 4.69 -7.49 25.63
C GLU A 22 3.85 -6.85 24.52
N GLU A 23 3.47 -5.58 24.68
CA GLU A 23 2.62 -4.90 23.71
C GLU A 23 3.29 -4.68 22.37
N LEU A 24 4.62 -4.50 22.37
CA LEU A 24 5.42 -4.42 21.15
C LEU A 24 5.60 -5.80 20.52
N ALA A 25 5.76 -6.86 21.30
CA ALA A 25 5.78 -8.24 20.78
C ALA A 25 4.45 -8.61 20.10
N LEU A 26 3.30 -8.31 20.73
CA LEU A 26 1.98 -8.49 20.13
C LEU A 26 1.76 -7.63 18.87
N ARG A 27 2.36 -6.43 18.83
CA ARG A 27 2.36 -5.60 17.62
C ARG A 27 3.16 -6.25 16.50
N ILE A 28 4.36 -6.75 16.77
CA ILE A 28 5.16 -7.51 15.79
C ILE A 28 4.34 -8.69 15.24
N TYR A 29 3.66 -9.44 16.12
CA TYR A 29 2.82 -10.56 15.69
C TYR A 29 1.76 -10.13 14.67
N THR A 30 0.94 -9.13 15.03
CA THR A 30 -0.17 -8.65 14.19
C THR A 30 0.30 -7.94 12.92
N SER A 31 1.40 -7.18 12.98
CA SER A 31 2.07 -6.63 11.79
C SER A 31 2.47 -7.73 10.81
N ARG A 32 3.04 -8.85 11.28
CA ARG A 32 3.40 -9.99 10.43
C ARG A 32 2.18 -10.68 9.83
N LEU A 33 1.06 -10.76 10.54
CA LEU A 33 -0.19 -11.29 9.97
C LEU A 33 -0.72 -10.39 8.83
N ILE A 34 -0.68 -9.08 9.02
CA ILE A 34 -1.09 -8.10 7.99
C ILE A 34 -0.15 -8.17 6.78
N GLY A 35 1.17 -8.11 7.01
CA GLY A 35 2.16 -8.07 5.95
C GLY A 35 2.26 -9.35 5.11
N LYS A 36 1.90 -10.51 5.68
CA LYS A 36 1.83 -11.78 4.94
C LYS A 36 0.68 -11.84 3.92
N ASN A 37 -0.26 -10.91 3.98
CA ASN A 37 -1.40 -10.90 3.10
C ASN A 37 -1.22 -9.85 1.99
N PRO A 38 -0.98 -10.27 0.73
CA PRO A 38 -0.74 -9.35 -0.37
C PRO A 38 -1.97 -8.49 -0.72
N GLY A 39 -3.19 -8.91 -0.35
CA GLY A 39 -4.40 -8.11 -0.54
C GLY A 39 -4.55 -6.96 0.47
N LEU A 40 -3.74 -6.96 1.54
CA LEU A 40 -3.67 -5.87 2.52
C LEU A 40 -2.46 -4.96 2.26
N VAL A 41 -1.28 -5.57 2.06
CA VAL A 41 -0.02 -4.84 1.95
C VAL A 41 0.77 -5.31 0.74
N LEU A 42 1.11 -4.37 -0.13
CA LEU A 42 1.99 -4.59 -1.27
C LEU A 42 3.38 -4.02 -0.96
N HIS A 43 4.41 -4.86 -1.08
CA HIS A 43 5.83 -4.47 -1.17
C HIS A 43 6.34 -3.41 -0.16
N GLY A 44 6.06 -3.60 1.13
CA GLY A 44 6.53 -2.73 2.22
C GLY A 44 5.67 -1.50 2.47
N GLY A 45 4.52 -1.38 1.79
CA GLY A 45 3.47 -0.40 2.08
C GLY A 45 2.77 -0.65 3.43
N GLY A 46 1.80 0.20 3.75
CA GLY A 46 1.12 0.18 5.05
C GLY A 46 2.06 0.44 6.24
N ASN A 47 1.46 0.61 7.41
CA ASN A 47 2.19 0.73 8.66
C ASN A 47 1.29 0.39 9.86
N THR A 48 1.94 0.12 10.98
CA THR A 48 1.27 -0.28 12.22
C THR A 48 1.97 0.36 13.38
N SER A 49 1.24 0.66 14.45
CA SER A 49 1.82 1.23 15.66
C SER A 49 1.25 0.65 16.94
N VAL A 50 2.01 0.77 18.02
CA VAL A 50 1.56 0.56 19.40
C VAL A 50 2.01 1.71 20.29
N LYS A 51 1.13 2.14 21.21
CA LYS A 51 1.43 3.10 22.26
C LYS A 51 1.69 2.36 23.57
N LEU A 52 2.79 2.69 24.25
CA LEU A 52 3.10 2.09 25.56
C LEU A 52 3.85 3.08 26.45
N SER A 53 3.93 2.78 27.75
CA SER A 53 4.71 3.54 28.72
C SER A 53 5.96 2.75 29.08
N GLN A 54 7.14 3.37 28.97
CA GLN A 54 8.41 2.75 29.35
C GLN A 54 9.21 3.69 30.25
N LYS A 55 10.03 3.12 31.13
CA LYS A 55 11.00 3.88 31.93
C LYS A 55 12.18 4.33 31.07
N ASN A 56 12.49 5.62 31.09
CA ASN A 56 13.73 6.14 30.49
C ASN A 56 14.95 5.82 31.38
N ILE A 57 16.16 6.23 30.97
CA ILE A 57 17.41 6.02 31.74
C ILE A 57 17.40 6.71 33.11
N LEU A 58 16.52 7.71 33.30
CA LEU A 58 16.30 8.43 34.55
C LEU A 58 15.20 7.80 35.41
N LYS A 59 14.62 6.66 34.99
CA LYS A 59 13.49 5.96 35.64
C LYS A 59 12.18 6.77 35.66
N GLU A 60 12.01 7.70 34.74
CA GLU A 60 10.77 8.44 34.54
C GLU A 60 9.86 7.70 33.56
N ASN A 61 8.54 7.83 33.74
CA ASN A 61 7.58 7.26 32.80
C ASN A 61 7.57 8.09 31.51
N HIS A 62 7.87 7.46 30.38
CA HIS A 62 7.82 8.07 29.05
C HIS A 62 6.76 7.37 28.22
N GLN A 63 5.81 8.13 27.67
CA GLN A 63 4.82 7.59 26.73
C GLN A 63 5.43 7.57 25.33
N ILE A 64 5.47 6.39 24.73
CA ILE A 64 6.16 6.14 23.46
C ILE A 64 5.16 5.60 22.44
N LEU A 65 5.22 6.13 21.22
CA LEU A 65 4.61 5.54 20.04
C LEU A 65 5.68 4.72 19.31
N TYR A 66 5.56 3.40 19.30
CA TYR A 66 6.33 2.56 18.39
C TYR A 66 5.57 2.44 17.07
N ILE A 67 6.14 2.97 16.00
CA ILE A 67 5.59 2.88 14.65
C ILE A 67 6.56 2.20 13.71
N LYS A 68 6.06 1.44 12.74
CA LYS A 68 6.88 0.82 11.69
C LYS A 68 7.75 1.87 11.00
N GLY A 69 9.04 1.56 10.86
CA GLY A 69 10.01 2.38 10.12
C GLY A 69 9.79 2.33 8.62
N SER A 70 10.11 3.42 7.93
CA SER A 70 10.06 3.51 6.47
C SER A 70 10.97 2.45 5.83
N GLY A 71 10.49 1.82 4.75
CA GLY A 71 11.21 0.76 4.02
C GLY A 71 11.24 -0.62 4.69
N VAL A 72 10.74 -0.78 5.92
CA VAL A 72 10.69 -2.08 6.62
C VAL A 72 9.48 -2.90 6.14
N ASP A 73 9.67 -4.19 5.88
CA ASP A 73 8.56 -5.09 5.52
C ASP A 73 7.79 -5.55 6.77
N LEU A 74 6.47 -5.37 6.77
CA LEU A 74 5.60 -5.84 7.85
C LEU A 74 5.61 -7.37 7.99
N ALA A 75 5.74 -8.11 6.88
CA ALA A 75 5.69 -9.58 6.89
C ALA A 75 6.82 -10.22 7.70
N SER A 76 7.97 -9.54 7.78
CA SER A 76 9.18 -9.97 8.47
C SER A 76 9.66 -8.99 9.55
N ILE A 77 8.81 -8.05 9.98
CA ILE A 77 9.24 -6.99 10.90
C ILE A 77 9.75 -7.59 12.22
N GLU A 78 10.80 -6.99 12.76
CA GLU A 78 11.42 -7.32 14.04
C GLU A 78 11.36 -6.11 14.97
N PRO A 79 11.72 -6.22 16.27
CA PRO A 79 11.68 -5.08 17.19
C PRO A 79 12.44 -3.84 16.67
N LYS A 80 13.59 -4.05 16.02
CA LYS A 80 14.41 -2.98 15.42
C LYS A 80 13.77 -2.31 14.20
N GLY A 81 12.73 -2.92 13.63
CA GLY A 81 11.96 -2.35 12.53
C GLY A 81 10.95 -1.28 12.98
N PHE A 82 10.79 -1.08 14.28
CA PHE A 82 9.97 -0.01 14.85
C PHE A 82 10.83 1.17 15.32
N SER A 83 10.28 2.37 15.14
CA SER A 83 10.82 3.63 15.63
C SER A 83 9.95 4.08 16.80
N GLY A 84 10.54 4.15 18.00
CA GLY A 84 9.89 4.71 19.18
C GLY A 84 9.97 6.22 19.15
N LEU A 85 8.83 6.90 19.28
CA LEU A 85 8.72 8.37 19.24
C LEU A 85 8.08 8.90 20.53
N ASP A 86 8.48 10.10 20.95
CA ASP A 86 7.86 10.81 22.08
C ASP A 86 6.38 11.14 21.79
N LEU A 87 5.46 10.34 22.33
CA LEU A 87 4.03 10.48 22.06
C LEU A 87 3.46 11.77 22.65
N VAL A 88 3.97 12.22 23.80
CA VAL A 88 3.47 13.43 24.47
C VAL A 88 3.79 14.65 23.62
N PHE A 89 5.01 14.73 23.09
CA PHE A 89 5.41 15.79 22.17
C PHE A 89 4.60 15.73 20.88
N LEU A 90 4.51 14.57 20.22
CA LEU A 90 3.78 14.45 18.96
C LEU A 90 2.33 14.90 19.09
N ARG A 91 1.63 14.53 20.17
CA ARG A 91 0.25 14.99 20.44
C ARG A 91 0.10 16.51 20.52
N LYS A 92 1.14 17.25 20.94
CA LYS A 92 1.10 18.72 20.97
C LYS A 92 1.10 19.33 19.58
N LEU A 93 1.65 18.64 18.57
CA LEU A 93 1.71 19.14 17.19
C LEU A 93 0.32 19.35 16.58
N ARG A 94 -0.73 18.70 17.10
CA ARG A 94 -2.12 18.93 16.65
C ARG A 94 -2.60 20.37 16.86
N ASN A 95 -1.97 21.11 17.78
CA ASN A 95 -2.31 22.51 18.09
C ASN A 95 -1.70 23.49 17.08
N LEU A 96 -0.81 23.04 16.20
CA LEU A 96 -0.27 23.88 15.14
C LEU A 96 -1.33 24.12 14.06
N ASN A 97 -1.28 25.31 13.47
CA ASN A 97 -2.11 25.65 12.31
C ASN A 97 -1.57 24.99 11.03
N SER A 98 -0.24 24.94 10.88
CA SER A 98 0.45 24.38 9.74
C SER A 98 1.80 23.79 10.18
N LEU A 99 2.28 22.81 9.42
CA LEU A 99 3.59 22.18 9.56
C LEU A 99 4.01 21.70 8.17
N SER A 100 5.17 22.12 7.67
CA SER A 100 5.68 21.64 6.38
C SER A 100 6.14 20.19 6.50
N ASP A 101 6.19 19.47 5.38
CA ASP A 101 6.64 18.07 5.38
C ASP A 101 8.10 17.95 5.84
N GLU A 102 8.97 18.87 5.41
CA GLU A 102 10.38 18.92 5.85
C GLU A 102 10.51 19.10 7.37
N GLU A 103 9.74 20.03 7.95
CA GLU A 103 9.79 20.25 9.39
C GLU A 103 9.10 19.11 10.15
N MET A 104 8.05 18.51 9.59
CA MET A 104 7.44 17.31 10.15
C MET A 104 8.44 16.16 10.22
N GLU A 105 9.14 15.87 9.13
CA GLU A 105 10.18 14.84 9.07
C GLU A 105 11.28 15.12 10.10
N ASN A 106 11.76 16.36 10.17
CA ASN A 106 12.73 16.80 11.18
C ASN A 106 12.21 16.55 12.62
N GLN A 107 10.98 16.97 12.94
CA GLN A 107 10.39 16.78 14.26
C GLN A 107 10.20 15.29 14.61
N LEU A 108 9.86 14.45 13.63
CA LEU A 108 9.79 13.01 13.86
C LEU A 108 11.18 12.41 14.15
N GLU A 109 12.22 12.86 13.44
CA GLU A 109 13.59 12.37 13.57
C GLU A 109 14.20 12.74 14.93
N ILE A 110 14.10 14.01 15.35
CA ILE A 110 14.66 14.50 16.62
C ILE A 110 13.88 14.06 17.87
N ARG A 111 12.77 13.32 17.69
CA ARG A 111 11.92 12.78 18.77
C ARG A 111 11.99 11.27 18.87
N LYS A 112 12.92 10.63 18.14
CA LYS A 112 13.21 9.20 18.32
C LYS A 112 13.78 8.94 19.71
N VAL A 113 13.24 7.92 20.37
CA VAL A 113 13.76 7.39 21.64
C VAL A 113 15.15 6.77 21.45
N VAL A 114 15.38 6.16 20.27
CA VAL A 114 16.68 5.61 19.87
C VAL A 114 17.08 6.26 18.55
N SER A 115 18.14 7.06 18.57
CA SER A 115 18.58 7.84 17.39
C SER A 115 18.89 6.98 16.17
N ARG A 116 19.40 5.75 16.37
CA ARG A 116 19.73 4.79 15.31
C ARG A 116 18.54 3.98 14.79
N SER A 117 17.34 4.15 15.35
CA SER A 117 16.13 3.53 14.79
C SER A 117 15.88 4.04 13.37
N PRO A 118 15.20 3.23 12.53
CA PRO A 118 14.84 3.65 11.18
C PRO A 118 14.03 4.95 11.20
N ASN A 119 13.97 5.65 10.05
CA ASN A 119 13.10 6.81 9.93
C ASN A 119 11.65 6.36 10.12
N PRO A 120 10.85 7.02 10.97
CA PRO A 120 9.46 6.64 11.19
C PRO A 120 8.61 6.82 9.92
N SER A 121 7.45 6.16 9.85
CA SER A 121 6.47 6.43 8.80
C SER A 121 6.08 7.91 8.76
N VAL A 122 5.90 8.47 7.57
CA VAL A 122 5.39 9.83 7.35
C VAL A 122 3.98 10.04 7.93
N GLU A 123 3.26 8.95 8.18
CA GLU A 123 1.91 8.96 8.77
C GLU A 123 1.91 8.91 10.30
N ALA A 124 3.08 9.02 10.95
CA ALA A 124 3.22 8.91 12.41
C ALA A 124 2.30 9.86 13.20
N LEU A 125 1.99 11.05 12.67
CA LEU A 125 1.08 11.99 13.34
C LEU A 125 -0.35 11.45 13.44
N LEU A 126 -0.84 10.76 12.40
CA LEU A 126 -2.17 10.15 12.40
C LEU A 126 -2.25 9.08 13.51
N HIS A 127 -1.20 8.26 13.62
CA HIS A 127 -1.07 7.28 14.69
C HIS A 127 -0.96 7.91 16.07
N ALA A 128 -0.24 9.03 16.21
CA ALA A 128 -0.09 9.73 17.48
C ALA A 128 -1.38 10.39 17.98
N PHE A 129 -2.19 10.92 17.06
CA PHE A 129 -3.39 11.70 17.39
C PHE A 129 -4.57 10.84 17.79
N LEU A 130 -4.77 9.69 17.13
CA LEU A 130 -5.79 8.74 17.54
C LEU A 130 -5.47 8.18 18.94
N PRO A 131 -6.47 8.11 19.86
CA PRO A 131 -6.19 7.78 21.26
C PRO A 131 -5.86 6.31 21.50
N HIS A 132 -6.29 5.42 20.60
CA HIS A 132 -6.22 3.97 20.75
C HIS A 132 -4.79 3.45 20.89
N LYS A 133 -4.61 2.41 21.70
CA LYS A 133 -3.31 1.79 21.93
C LYS A 133 -2.68 1.23 20.65
N TYR A 134 -3.49 0.57 19.81
CA TYR A 134 -3.06 -0.11 18.61
C TYR A 134 -3.74 0.46 17.37
N ILE A 135 -2.96 0.68 16.32
CA ILE A 135 -3.46 1.23 15.05
C ILE A 135 -2.78 0.50 13.89
N ASP A 136 -3.61 0.06 12.96
CA ASP A 136 -3.21 -0.57 11.70
C ASP A 136 -3.59 0.33 10.54
N HIS A 137 -2.72 0.41 9.55
CA HIS A 137 -2.96 1.09 8.28
C HIS A 137 -2.53 0.21 7.11
N THR A 138 -3.42 0.06 6.14
CA THR A 138 -3.15 -0.70 4.92
C THR A 138 -3.68 0.00 3.69
N HIS A 139 -3.04 -0.29 2.55
CA HIS A 139 -3.48 0.10 1.22
C HIS A 139 -4.26 -1.05 0.57
N ALA A 140 -5.22 -1.62 1.30
CA ALA A 140 -5.92 -2.82 0.85
C ALA A 140 -6.59 -2.64 -0.51
N ASP A 141 -6.28 -3.55 -1.46
CA ASP A 141 -6.66 -3.40 -2.88
C ASP A 141 -8.16 -3.21 -3.06
N CYS A 142 -8.97 -4.00 -2.37
CA CYS A 142 -10.42 -3.92 -2.49
C CYS A 142 -11.00 -2.60 -1.93
N VAL A 143 -10.38 -2.00 -0.92
CA VAL A 143 -10.76 -0.67 -0.43
C VAL A 143 -10.41 0.38 -1.47
N LEU A 144 -9.25 0.25 -2.12
CA LEU A 144 -8.81 1.15 -3.19
C LEU A 144 -9.63 1.00 -4.47
N ILE A 145 -10.10 -0.20 -4.79
CA ILE A 145 -11.07 -0.43 -5.88
C ILE A 145 -12.33 0.39 -5.64
N LEU A 146 -12.86 0.42 -4.41
CA LEU A 146 -14.05 1.20 -4.07
C LEU A 146 -13.78 2.70 -4.09
N THR A 147 -12.71 3.14 -3.44
CA THR A 147 -12.44 4.57 -3.25
C THR A 147 -12.03 5.29 -4.53
N ASN A 148 -11.34 4.61 -5.46
CA ASN A 148 -10.95 5.19 -6.76
C ASN A 148 -12.11 5.28 -7.77
N GLN A 149 -13.33 4.86 -7.42
CA GLN A 149 -14.51 5.08 -8.28
C GLN A 149 -14.99 6.53 -8.22
N LYS A 150 -15.69 6.98 -9.26
CA LYS A 150 -16.32 8.32 -9.30
C LYS A 150 -17.18 8.62 -8.06
N ASP A 151 -17.95 7.63 -7.60
CA ASP A 151 -18.80 7.71 -6.40
C ASP A 151 -18.16 7.04 -5.17
N GLY A 152 -16.83 7.05 -5.08
CA GLY A 152 -16.06 6.26 -4.10
C GLY A 152 -16.50 6.46 -2.65
N ILE A 153 -16.83 7.69 -2.23
CA ILE A 153 -17.34 7.97 -0.88
C ILE A 153 -18.64 7.20 -0.60
N SER A 154 -19.59 7.25 -1.54
CA SER A 154 -20.90 6.59 -1.38
C SER A 154 -20.75 5.07 -1.40
N LEU A 155 -19.94 4.55 -2.34
CA LEU A 155 -19.67 3.13 -2.47
C LEU A 155 -18.98 2.55 -1.23
N THR A 156 -17.95 3.23 -0.72
CA THR A 156 -17.25 2.81 0.50
C THR A 156 -18.18 2.80 1.70
N LYS A 157 -19.03 3.83 1.89
CA LYS A 157 -20.02 3.84 2.97
C LYS A 157 -21.03 2.69 2.85
N LYS A 158 -21.54 2.43 1.64
CA LYS A 158 -22.46 1.33 1.36
C LYS A 158 -21.82 -0.04 1.63
N ALA A 159 -20.53 -0.18 1.31
CA ALA A 159 -19.81 -1.44 1.49
C ALA A 159 -19.44 -1.72 2.95
N LEU A 160 -18.98 -0.71 3.69
CA LEU A 160 -18.36 -0.91 5.00
C LEU A 160 -19.30 -0.67 6.19
N GLY A 161 -20.37 0.10 5.99
CA GLY A 161 -21.38 0.40 6.99
C GLY A 161 -21.06 1.62 7.85
N SER A 162 -21.90 1.86 8.86
CA SER A 162 -21.94 3.12 9.63
C SER A 162 -20.79 3.30 10.62
N LYS A 163 -20.11 2.23 11.02
CA LYS A 163 -18.96 2.28 11.94
C LYS A 163 -17.65 2.70 11.27
N VAL A 164 -17.69 3.11 10.00
CA VAL A 164 -16.53 3.56 9.24
C VAL A 164 -16.72 5.00 8.80
N ALA A 165 -15.82 5.88 9.25
CA ALA A 165 -15.77 7.23 8.70
C ALA A 165 -15.05 7.20 7.33
N VAL A 166 -15.56 7.95 6.36
CA VAL A 166 -14.96 8.07 5.03
C VAL A 166 -14.55 9.51 4.80
N VAL A 167 -13.24 9.73 4.73
CA VAL A 167 -12.58 11.03 4.66
C VAL A 167 -12.19 11.33 3.21
N PRO A 168 -12.54 12.51 2.66
CA PRO A 168 -12.08 12.93 1.34
C PRO A 168 -10.55 12.92 1.24
N TYR A 169 -10.02 12.75 0.03
CA TYR A 169 -8.58 12.77 -0.18
C TYR A 169 -7.98 14.08 0.34
N THR A 170 -6.97 13.94 1.19
CA THR A 170 -6.16 15.03 1.73
C THR A 170 -4.72 14.55 1.70
N MET A 171 -3.79 15.44 1.35
CA MET A 171 -2.37 15.12 1.34
C MET A 171 -1.92 14.67 2.75
N SER A 172 -1.08 13.64 2.80
CA SER A 172 -0.54 13.10 4.06
C SER A 172 0.21 14.18 4.85
N GLY A 173 0.27 14.02 6.18
CA GLY A 173 0.91 14.97 7.08
C GLY A 173 -0.07 15.54 8.11
N LEU A 174 0.24 16.73 8.64
CA LEU A 174 -0.55 17.35 9.71
C LEU A 174 -2.04 17.58 9.35
N PRO A 175 -2.41 18.09 8.15
CA PRO A 175 -3.81 18.33 7.81
C PRO A 175 -4.64 17.04 7.86
N LEU A 176 -4.13 15.97 7.25
CA LEU A 176 -4.81 14.68 7.24
C LEU A 176 -4.93 14.09 8.65
N ALA A 177 -3.86 14.15 9.46
CA ALA A 177 -3.89 13.66 10.84
C ALA A 177 -4.94 14.39 11.69
N LYS A 178 -5.11 15.71 11.50
CA LYS A 178 -6.13 16.51 12.20
C LYS A 178 -7.54 16.17 11.73
N GLU A 179 -7.75 15.96 10.43
CA GLU A 179 -9.05 15.57 9.89
C GLU A 179 -9.49 14.19 10.40
N VAL A 180 -8.57 13.22 10.41
CA VAL A 180 -8.79 11.88 10.97
C VAL A 180 -9.18 11.95 12.45
N LEU A 181 -8.47 12.77 13.24
CA LEU A 181 -8.83 13.00 14.64
C LEU A 181 -10.23 13.62 14.76
N ALA A 182 -10.56 14.63 13.94
CA ALA A 182 -11.85 15.30 13.97
C ALA A 182 -13.01 14.35 13.66
N GLN A 183 -12.86 13.44 12.70
CA GLN A 183 -13.88 12.42 12.42
C GLN A 183 -14.10 11.48 13.61
N TYR A 184 -13.02 11.05 14.27
CA TYR A 184 -13.12 10.22 15.47
C TYR A 184 -13.73 10.97 16.66
N GLU A 185 -13.40 12.25 16.84
CA GLU A 185 -13.97 13.06 17.93
C GLU A 185 -15.46 13.33 17.71
N LYS A 186 -15.91 13.43 16.45
CA LYS A 186 -17.32 13.57 16.08
C LYS A 186 -18.14 12.31 16.38
N ASP A 187 -17.58 11.13 16.13
CA ASP A 187 -18.21 9.85 16.46
C ASP A 187 -17.16 8.88 17.00
N ARG A 188 -17.08 8.78 18.33
CA ARG A 188 -16.15 7.86 19.01
C ARG A 188 -16.53 6.38 18.89
N GLY A 189 -17.68 6.07 18.28
CA GLY A 189 -18.15 4.72 18.01
C GLY A 189 -17.60 4.12 16.73
N ILE A 190 -16.91 4.90 15.89
CA ILE A 190 -16.27 4.36 14.69
C ILE A 190 -15.12 3.42 15.04
N GLU A 191 -14.92 2.42 14.21
CA GLU A 191 -13.91 1.36 14.39
C GLU A 191 -12.83 1.41 13.30
N ALA A 192 -13.11 2.15 12.22
CA ALA A 192 -12.22 2.33 11.10
C ALA A 192 -12.42 3.70 10.45
N ILE A 193 -11.39 4.14 9.74
CA ILE A 193 -11.40 5.33 8.90
C ILE A 193 -10.86 4.94 7.52
N VAL A 194 -11.59 5.28 6.47
CA VAL A 194 -11.11 5.14 5.09
C VAL A 194 -10.82 6.53 4.53
N ILE A 195 -9.64 6.69 3.96
CA ILE A 195 -9.26 7.90 3.23
C ILE A 195 -9.38 7.58 1.74
N ILE A 196 -10.16 8.39 1.02
CA ILE A 196 -10.38 8.21 -0.42
C ILE A 196 -9.04 8.24 -1.17
N ASN A 197 -8.85 7.29 -2.10
CA ASN A 197 -7.64 7.13 -2.92
C ASN A 197 -6.36 6.84 -2.13
N HIS A 198 -6.48 6.35 -0.90
CA HIS A 198 -5.32 6.13 -0.02
C HIS A 198 -5.38 4.76 0.68
N GLY A 199 -6.34 4.54 1.58
CA GLY A 199 -6.39 3.28 2.32
C GLY A 199 -7.31 3.31 3.53
N ILE A 200 -7.14 2.30 4.39
CA ILE A 200 -7.96 2.08 5.59
C ILE A 200 -7.09 2.08 6.85
N PHE A 201 -7.63 2.66 7.90
CA PHE A 201 -7.09 2.62 9.26
C PHE A 201 -8.07 1.89 10.16
N THR A 202 -7.59 0.96 10.96
CA THR A 202 -8.35 0.35 12.05
C THR A 202 -7.58 0.49 13.35
N PHE A 203 -8.30 0.46 14.47
CA PHE A 203 -7.69 0.74 15.77
C PHE A 203 -8.40 0.02 16.90
N GLY A 204 -7.73 -0.14 18.04
CA GLY A 204 -8.25 -0.85 19.21
C GLY A 204 -7.34 -0.72 20.44
N GLU A 205 -7.85 -1.17 21.59
CA GLU A 205 -7.09 -1.18 22.86
C GLU A 205 -6.16 -2.39 22.99
N ASP A 206 -6.42 -3.45 22.23
CA ASP A 206 -5.56 -4.63 22.11
C ASP A 206 -5.20 -4.91 20.64
N ALA A 207 -4.12 -5.65 20.44
CA ALA A 207 -3.59 -5.92 19.10
C ALA A 207 -4.53 -6.78 18.25
N ARG A 208 -5.26 -7.70 18.88
CA ARG A 208 -6.19 -8.60 18.19
C ARG A 208 -7.37 -7.81 17.64
N THR A 209 -7.99 -6.95 18.43
CA THR A 209 -9.13 -6.13 18.01
C THR A 209 -8.77 -5.23 16.81
N SER A 210 -7.60 -4.58 16.81
CA SER A 210 -7.20 -3.73 15.67
C SER A 210 -7.04 -4.56 14.38
N TYR A 211 -6.41 -5.72 14.50
CA TYR A 211 -6.22 -6.68 13.40
C TYR A 211 -7.54 -7.27 12.90
N GLU A 212 -8.41 -7.75 13.79
CA GLU A 212 -9.67 -8.38 13.42
C GLU A 212 -10.61 -7.39 12.73
N ARG A 213 -10.62 -6.12 13.16
CA ARG A 213 -11.32 -5.04 12.46
C ARG A 213 -10.77 -4.83 11.05
N MET A 214 -9.45 -4.85 10.87
CA MET A 214 -8.84 -4.75 9.54
C MET A 214 -9.35 -5.87 8.63
N ILE A 215 -9.31 -7.11 9.10
CA ILE A 215 -9.80 -8.25 8.32
C ILE A 215 -11.31 -8.13 8.05
N GLU A 216 -12.11 -7.75 9.04
CA GLU A 216 -13.56 -7.61 8.90
C GLU A 216 -13.94 -6.58 7.83
N TYR A 217 -13.42 -5.35 7.92
CA TYR A 217 -13.81 -4.28 7.01
C TYR A 217 -13.30 -4.53 5.59
N VAL A 218 -12.09 -5.07 5.45
CA VAL A 218 -11.57 -5.40 4.13
C VAL A 218 -12.38 -6.58 3.52
N ASN A 219 -12.78 -7.58 4.33
CA ASN A 219 -13.70 -8.64 3.89
C ASN A 219 -15.06 -8.10 3.43
N LYS A 220 -15.62 -7.10 4.14
CA LYS A 220 -16.86 -6.43 3.74
C LYS A 220 -16.72 -5.78 2.36
N ALA A 221 -15.60 -5.10 2.09
CA ALA A 221 -15.31 -4.55 0.77
C ALA A 221 -15.21 -5.64 -0.31
N GLU A 222 -14.45 -6.72 -0.06
CA GLU A 222 -14.33 -7.85 -1.00
C GLU A 222 -15.69 -8.47 -1.34
N LEU A 223 -16.52 -8.74 -0.33
CA LEU A 223 -17.85 -9.33 -0.50
C LEU A 223 -18.79 -8.38 -1.26
N PHE A 224 -18.72 -7.08 -0.96
CA PHE A 224 -19.49 -6.07 -1.65
C PHE A 224 -19.11 -6.00 -3.14
N ILE A 225 -17.82 -5.94 -3.46
CA ILE A 225 -17.35 -5.94 -4.85
C ILE A 225 -17.79 -7.22 -5.56
N LYS A 226 -17.56 -8.39 -4.96
CA LYS A 226 -17.97 -9.67 -5.55
C LYS A 226 -19.47 -9.70 -5.89
N LYS A 227 -20.31 -9.15 -5.01
CA LYS A 227 -21.75 -9.03 -5.24
C LYS A 227 -22.07 -8.06 -6.38
N GLU A 228 -21.46 -6.88 -6.39
CA GLU A 228 -21.68 -5.87 -7.43
C GLU A 228 -21.19 -6.32 -8.82
N LEU A 229 -20.20 -7.23 -8.89
CA LEU A 229 -19.69 -7.79 -10.15
C LEU A 229 -20.46 -9.02 -10.64
N GLN A 230 -21.34 -9.60 -9.81
CA GLN A 230 -22.06 -10.82 -10.16
C GLN A 230 -22.92 -10.61 -11.42
N GLY A 231 -22.70 -11.44 -12.43
CA GLY A 231 -23.44 -11.38 -13.70
C GLY A 231 -23.05 -10.23 -14.64
N LYS A 232 -22.00 -9.46 -14.32
CA LYS A 232 -21.50 -8.38 -15.18
C LYS A 232 -20.30 -8.85 -16.01
N THR A 233 -20.28 -8.49 -17.30
CA THR A 233 -19.09 -8.63 -18.14
C THR A 233 -18.13 -7.50 -17.81
N LEU A 234 -16.98 -7.83 -17.23
CA LEU A 234 -15.98 -6.84 -16.77
C LEU A 234 -15.11 -6.27 -17.89
N ILE A 235 -14.87 -7.08 -18.92
CA ILE A 235 -13.91 -6.82 -19.99
C ILE A 235 -14.63 -7.16 -21.30
N PRO A 236 -15.09 -6.16 -22.08
CA PRO A 236 -15.67 -6.42 -23.38
C PRO A 236 -14.56 -6.91 -24.32
N ARG A 237 -14.72 -8.13 -24.82
CA ARG A 237 -13.78 -8.72 -25.77
C ARG A 237 -13.98 -8.10 -27.14
N ILE A 238 -12.88 -7.98 -27.89
CA ILE A 238 -12.95 -7.91 -29.35
C ILE A 238 -13.58 -9.23 -29.84
N SER A 239 -14.69 -9.15 -30.56
CA SER A 239 -15.54 -10.29 -30.97
C SER A 239 -14.86 -11.25 -31.96
N ASP A 240 -13.80 -10.82 -32.64
CA ASP A 240 -13.34 -11.44 -33.89
C ASP A 240 -12.00 -12.19 -33.77
N ILE A 241 -11.50 -12.42 -32.56
CA ILE A 241 -10.24 -13.14 -32.38
C ILE A 241 -10.52 -14.64 -32.32
N ALA A 242 -10.48 -15.28 -33.49
CA ALA A 242 -10.48 -16.74 -33.62
C ALA A 242 -9.38 -17.35 -32.72
N SER A 243 -9.70 -18.47 -32.08
CA SER A 243 -8.87 -19.23 -31.14
C SER A 243 -7.37 -18.90 -31.19
N PHE A 244 -6.89 -18.15 -30.19
CA PHE A 244 -5.50 -17.73 -30.12
C PHE A 244 -4.64 -18.93 -29.69
N GLN A 245 -3.89 -19.51 -30.62
CA GLN A 245 -2.65 -20.19 -30.25
C GLN A 245 -1.65 -19.07 -29.93
N ILE A 246 -1.14 -19.04 -28.70
CA ILE A 246 0.00 -18.18 -28.38
C ILE A 246 1.12 -18.57 -29.33
N ALA A 247 1.42 -17.71 -30.31
CA ALA A 247 2.58 -17.91 -31.17
C ALA A 247 3.83 -17.60 -30.33
N GLU A 248 4.43 -18.62 -29.73
CA GLU A 248 5.66 -18.50 -28.93
C GLU A 248 6.74 -17.71 -29.68
N ASP A 249 6.81 -17.88 -31.01
CA ASP A 249 7.68 -17.11 -31.88
C ASP A 249 7.40 -15.60 -31.83
N ALA A 250 6.13 -15.17 -31.92
CA ALA A 250 5.78 -13.75 -31.84
C ALA A 250 6.17 -13.13 -30.48
N ILE A 251 5.98 -13.88 -29.38
CA ILE A 251 6.42 -13.44 -28.05
C ILE A 251 7.94 -13.31 -28.00
N ALA A 252 8.68 -14.31 -28.50
CA ALA A 252 10.14 -14.28 -28.51
C ALA A 252 10.67 -13.09 -29.33
N ARG A 253 10.12 -12.87 -30.54
CA ARG A 253 10.46 -11.73 -31.40
C ARG A 253 10.15 -10.38 -30.73
N ALA A 254 8.98 -10.25 -30.10
CA ALA A 254 8.61 -9.03 -29.38
C ALA A 254 9.54 -8.77 -28.19
N ALA A 255 9.79 -9.78 -27.35
CA ALA A 255 10.66 -9.67 -26.18
C ALA A 255 12.10 -9.30 -26.55
N GLN A 256 12.67 -9.93 -27.59
CA GLN A 256 14.01 -9.60 -28.09
C GLN A 256 14.08 -8.16 -28.63
N THR A 257 13.07 -7.75 -29.40
CA THR A 257 12.99 -6.40 -29.98
C THR A 257 12.89 -5.33 -28.89
N ILE A 258 11.99 -5.50 -27.91
CA ILE A 258 11.80 -4.59 -26.78
C ILE A 258 13.09 -4.50 -25.95
N ARG A 259 13.70 -5.65 -25.64
CA ARG A 259 14.97 -5.69 -24.89
C ARG A 259 16.09 -4.96 -25.63
N GLY A 260 16.16 -5.11 -26.95
CA GLY A 260 17.11 -4.40 -27.81
C GLY A 260 16.91 -2.88 -27.80
N ALA A 261 15.66 -2.42 -27.94
CA ALA A 261 15.31 -0.99 -27.94
C ALA A 261 15.50 -0.31 -26.57
N CYS A 262 15.33 -1.06 -25.48
CA CYS A 262 15.54 -0.57 -24.11
C CYS A 262 16.99 -0.65 -23.64
N ALA A 263 17.87 -1.36 -24.37
CA ALA A 263 19.29 -1.41 -24.05
C ALA A 263 19.94 -0.04 -24.25
N HIS A 264 20.63 0.46 -23.23
CA HIS A 264 21.28 1.77 -23.27
C HIS A 264 22.79 1.65 -23.01
N PRO A 265 23.61 2.51 -23.62
CA PRO A 265 25.04 2.53 -23.38
C PRO A 265 25.32 2.90 -21.93
N ILE A 266 26.38 2.32 -21.37
CA ILE A 266 26.97 2.72 -20.09
C ILE A 266 28.41 3.24 -20.33
N PRO A 267 29.03 3.97 -19.37
CA PRO A 267 30.27 4.72 -19.60
C PRO A 267 31.46 3.90 -20.13
N ASP A 268 31.48 2.59 -19.88
CA ASP A 268 32.54 1.67 -20.34
C ASP A 268 32.39 1.22 -21.82
N GLY A 269 31.40 1.74 -22.54
CA GLY A 269 31.12 1.41 -23.93
C GLY A 269 30.27 0.15 -24.13
N SER A 270 29.99 -0.61 -23.06
CA SER A 270 29.04 -1.73 -23.11
C SER A 270 27.59 -1.23 -23.04
N ARG A 271 26.63 -2.12 -23.27
CA ARG A 271 25.19 -1.81 -23.15
C ARG A 271 24.59 -2.52 -21.97
N ARG A 272 23.94 -1.76 -21.08
CA ARG A 272 23.07 -2.32 -20.05
C ARG A 272 21.83 -2.89 -20.71
N ARG A 273 21.63 -4.20 -20.55
CA ARG A 273 20.47 -4.93 -21.06
C ARG A 273 19.50 -5.20 -19.92
N LEU A 274 18.21 -5.20 -20.22
CA LEU A 274 17.17 -5.54 -19.25
C LEU A 274 16.91 -7.04 -19.25
N TYR A 275 16.51 -7.55 -18.09
CA TYR A 275 15.79 -8.82 -17.96
C TYR A 275 14.34 -8.59 -18.42
N ALA A 276 13.78 -9.54 -19.16
CA ALA A 276 12.41 -9.49 -19.65
C ALA A 276 11.67 -10.73 -19.17
N GLU A 277 10.52 -10.52 -18.53
CA GLU A 277 9.59 -11.55 -18.10
C GLU A 277 8.31 -11.39 -18.91
N THR A 278 7.76 -12.50 -19.41
CA THR A 278 6.46 -12.50 -20.09
C THR A 278 5.42 -13.07 -19.17
N ARG A 279 4.30 -12.37 -19.03
CA ARG A 279 3.14 -12.77 -18.23
C ARG A 279 1.96 -13.00 -19.16
N ASN A 280 1.40 -14.21 -19.15
CA ASN A 280 0.39 -14.69 -20.10
C ASN A 280 -0.77 -15.41 -19.40
N GLU A 281 -1.04 -15.05 -18.15
CA GLU A 281 -2.19 -15.52 -17.40
C GLU A 281 -3.48 -15.20 -18.17
N THR A 282 -4.48 -16.08 -18.07
CA THR A 282 -5.72 -15.99 -18.84
C THR A 282 -6.40 -14.62 -18.75
N ASP A 283 -6.35 -13.98 -17.58
CA ASP A 283 -6.97 -12.68 -17.39
C ASP A 283 -6.15 -11.54 -17.99
N LEU A 284 -4.81 -11.62 -17.98
CA LEU A 284 -3.96 -10.65 -18.70
C LEU A 284 -4.16 -10.75 -20.21
N ILE A 285 -4.31 -11.97 -20.74
CA ILE A 285 -4.66 -12.18 -22.15
C ILE A 285 -6.05 -11.58 -22.45
N LYS A 286 -7.06 -11.82 -21.61
CA LYS A 286 -8.38 -11.21 -21.82
C LYS A 286 -8.31 -9.68 -21.83
N ILE A 287 -7.55 -9.07 -20.92
CA ILE A 287 -7.38 -7.62 -20.84
C ILE A 287 -6.65 -7.08 -22.07
N SER A 288 -5.60 -7.76 -22.55
CA SER A 288 -4.85 -7.30 -23.73
C SER A 288 -5.68 -7.34 -25.01
N LEU A 289 -6.70 -8.20 -25.06
CA LEU A 289 -7.67 -8.33 -26.15
C LEU A 289 -8.94 -7.50 -25.95
N SER A 290 -9.00 -6.65 -24.92
CA SER A 290 -10.13 -5.76 -24.66
C SER A 290 -10.11 -4.54 -25.56
N SER A 291 -11.28 -4.00 -25.92
CA SER A 291 -11.36 -2.69 -26.57
C SER A 291 -10.78 -1.56 -25.70
N GLU A 292 -10.72 -1.76 -24.38
CA GLU A 292 -10.17 -0.80 -23.41
C GLU A 292 -8.69 -1.02 -23.09
N ALA A 293 -8.01 -2.00 -23.70
CA ALA A 293 -6.62 -2.34 -23.34
C ALA A 293 -5.69 -1.12 -23.30
N LYS A 294 -5.78 -0.26 -24.32
CA LYS A 294 -5.03 0.99 -24.40
C LYS A 294 -5.37 1.97 -23.27
N ALA A 295 -6.65 2.09 -22.93
CA ALA A 295 -7.11 2.97 -21.87
C ALA A 295 -6.66 2.48 -20.48
N ILE A 296 -6.70 1.16 -20.25
CA ILE A 296 -6.21 0.52 -19.03
C ILE A 296 -4.70 0.71 -18.89
N CYS A 297 -3.90 0.52 -19.95
CA CYS A 297 -2.46 0.79 -19.90
C CYS A 297 -2.13 2.27 -19.61
N ALA A 298 -3.03 3.19 -19.96
CA ALA A 298 -2.86 4.62 -19.75
C ALA A 298 -3.43 5.15 -18.42
N SER A 299 -4.17 4.31 -17.65
CA SER A 299 -4.85 4.77 -16.43
C SER A 299 -3.91 5.03 -15.25
N GLY A 300 -2.65 4.63 -15.36
CA GLY A 300 -1.70 4.71 -14.26
C GLY A 300 -1.90 3.59 -13.24
N VAL A 301 -1.24 3.73 -12.11
CA VAL A 301 -1.26 2.74 -11.02
C VAL A 301 -2.19 3.15 -9.88
N LEU A 302 -2.72 2.14 -9.16
CA LEU A 302 -3.75 2.35 -8.13
C LEU A 302 -3.21 2.92 -6.81
N THR A 303 -1.92 2.70 -6.50
CA THR A 303 -1.34 3.06 -5.20
C THR A 303 0.06 3.67 -5.36
N PRO A 304 0.52 4.51 -4.40
CA PRO A 304 1.91 4.98 -4.38
C PRO A 304 2.93 3.84 -4.36
N ASP A 305 2.61 2.71 -3.71
CA ASP A 305 3.50 1.54 -3.68
C ASP A 305 3.73 0.97 -5.08
N HIS A 306 2.68 0.89 -5.91
CA HIS A 306 2.83 0.54 -7.31
C HIS A 306 3.70 1.57 -8.06
N ALA A 307 3.51 2.86 -7.84
CA ALA A 307 4.32 3.89 -8.52
C ALA A 307 5.82 3.73 -8.22
N ILE A 308 6.17 3.39 -6.98
CA ILE A 308 7.55 3.17 -6.55
C ILE A 308 8.12 1.87 -7.15
N ARG A 309 7.34 0.79 -7.12
CA ARG A 309 7.81 -0.58 -7.44
C ARG A 309 7.66 -0.98 -8.91
N THR A 310 6.57 -0.56 -9.57
CA THR A 310 6.23 -0.94 -10.95
C THR A 310 6.29 0.21 -11.95
N LYS A 311 6.50 1.46 -11.48
CA LYS A 311 6.38 2.71 -12.26
C LYS A 311 4.93 3.03 -12.62
N ASN A 312 4.66 4.30 -12.95
CA ASN A 312 3.30 4.79 -13.15
C ASN A 312 2.76 4.50 -14.56
N GLN A 313 3.59 4.58 -15.60
CA GLN A 313 3.13 4.49 -16.99
C GLN A 313 3.59 3.20 -17.67
N MET A 314 2.75 2.67 -18.56
CA MET A 314 3.04 1.50 -19.39
C MET A 314 3.16 1.88 -20.87
N VAL A 315 3.94 1.11 -21.63
CA VAL A 315 3.98 1.22 -23.10
C VAL A 315 2.97 0.25 -23.70
N TYR A 316 1.95 0.78 -24.38
CA TYR A 316 1.00 -0.02 -25.14
C TYR A 316 1.50 -0.24 -26.58
N ILE A 317 1.46 -1.49 -27.04
CA ILE A 317 1.78 -1.90 -28.41
C ILE A 317 0.54 -2.60 -28.98
N ASP A 318 -0.08 -1.98 -29.98
CA ASP A 318 -1.39 -2.40 -30.50
C ASP A 318 -1.34 -3.79 -31.18
N SER A 319 -0.22 -4.15 -31.80
CA SER A 319 -0.03 -5.45 -32.46
C SER A 319 1.45 -5.83 -32.59
N VAL A 320 1.74 -7.13 -32.65
CA VAL A 320 3.08 -7.65 -33.00
C VAL A 320 3.09 -7.95 -34.50
N SER A 321 3.90 -7.21 -35.27
CA SER A 321 4.02 -7.43 -36.72
C SER A 321 4.74 -8.74 -37.03
N ASP A 322 4.30 -9.46 -38.06
CA ASP A 322 4.99 -10.62 -38.61
C ASP A 322 6.28 -10.26 -39.36
N LYS A 323 6.46 -8.97 -39.68
CA LYS A 323 7.69 -8.45 -40.30
C LYS A 323 8.58 -7.81 -39.24
N ASP A 324 9.76 -8.39 -39.02
CA ASP A 324 10.70 -7.94 -37.99
C ASP A 324 11.13 -6.47 -38.13
N LYS A 325 11.28 -5.98 -39.36
CA LYS A 325 11.62 -4.57 -39.62
C LYS A 325 10.52 -3.63 -39.12
N ASP A 326 9.26 -4.01 -39.33
CA ASP A 326 8.12 -3.19 -38.92
C ASP A 326 7.94 -3.26 -37.40
N LEU A 327 8.06 -4.46 -36.81
CA LEU A 327 8.05 -4.65 -35.36
C LEU A 327 9.12 -3.78 -34.68
N LYS A 328 10.35 -3.79 -35.22
CA LYS A 328 11.45 -2.96 -34.71
C LYS A 328 11.13 -1.47 -34.77
N ASN A 329 10.64 -0.98 -35.90
CA ASN A 329 10.28 0.43 -36.05
C ASN A 329 9.18 0.86 -35.06
N ILE A 330 8.14 0.04 -34.90
CA ILE A 330 7.05 0.28 -33.95
C ILE A 330 7.60 0.37 -32.53
N VAL A 331 8.38 -0.61 -32.11
CA VAL A 331 8.94 -0.67 -30.75
C VAL A 331 9.89 0.51 -30.48
N GLU A 332 10.79 0.83 -31.42
CA GLU A 332 11.73 1.96 -31.26
C GLU A 332 10.99 3.29 -31.15
N GLN A 333 9.95 3.52 -31.97
CA GLN A 333 9.13 4.72 -31.89
C GLN A 333 8.38 4.81 -30.55
N ARG A 334 7.80 3.70 -30.07
CA ARG A 334 7.09 3.65 -28.79
C ARG A 334 8.02 3.90 -27.61
N VAL A 335 9.19 3.27 -27.59
CA VAL A 335 10.22 3.51 -26.54
C VAL A 335 10.72 4.95 -26.56
N LYS A 336 10.97 5.52 -27.74
CA LYS A 336 11.39 6.93 -27.87
C LYS A 336 10.31 7.87 -27.35
N SER A 337 9.05 7.65 -27.74
CA SER A 337 7.92 8.47 -27.28
C SER A 337 7.76 8.39 -25.76
N PHE A 338 7.82 7.18 -25.20
CA PHE A 338 7.75 6.96 -23.75
C PHE A 338 8.86 7.72 -23.00
N LYS A 339 10.11 7.66 -23.48
CA LYS A 339 11.22 8.40 -22.86
C LYS A 339 11.05 9.91 -22.90
N GLN A 340 10.34 10.44 -23.90
CA GLN A 340 10.09 11.88 -24.02
C GLN A 340 8.92 12.35 -23.14
N SER A 341 7.96 11.46 -22.86
CA SER A 341 6.73 11.79 -22.12
C SER A 341 6.76 11.44 -20.63
N TYR A 342 7.68 10.55 -20.21
CA TYR A 342 7.80 10.06 -18.84
C TYR A 342 8.58 11.02 -17.96
#